data_AF-A0A433WRG1-F1
#
_entry.id   AF-A0A433WRG1-F1
#
_cell.length_a   1.000
_cell.length_b   1.000
_cell.length_c   1.000
_cell.angle_alpha   90.00
_cell.angle_beta   90.00
_cell.angle_gamma   90.00
#
_symmetry.space_group_name_H-M   'P 1'
#
loop_
_entity.id
_entity.type
_entity.pdbx_description
1 polymer ?
#
loop_
_entity_poly.entity_id
_entity_poly.type
_entity_poly.pdbx_seq_one_letter_code
_entity_poly.pdbx_strand_id
1 'polypeptide(L)' 'MLNVDQIELHYGAAIALRGVSLKAEPGSVTCLLGR' A
#
# COMPACT_ATOMS: atom_id res chain seq x y z
N MET A 1 -13.52 -4.22 5.53
CA MET A 1 -12.99 -4.17 4.15
C MET A 1 -12.06 -2.99 4.08
N LEU A 2 -10.79 -3.21 3.75
CA LEU A 2 -9.79 -2.15 3.62
C LEU A 2 -9.54 -1.90 2.13
N ASN A 3 -9.62 -0.64 1.70
CA ASN A 3 -9.33 -0.22 0.34
C ASN A 3 -8.38 0.98 0.40
N VAL A 4 -7.25 0.86 -0.27
CA VAL A 4 -6.20 1.85 -0.40
C VAL A 4 -6.07 2.14 -1.88
N ASP A 5 -6.15 3.40 -2.28
CA ASP A 5 -6.16 3.81 -3.69
C ASP A 5 -5.10 4.89 -3.95
N GLN A 6 -4.25 4.63 -4.94
CA GLN A 6 -3.23 5.55 -5.48
C GLN A 6 -2.41 6.30 -4.41
N ILE A 7 -1.97 5.64 -3.33
CA ILE A 7 -1.25 6.35 -2.26
C ILE A 7 0.17 6.71 -2.68
N GLU A 8 0.53 7.95 -2.37
CA GLU A 8 1.89 8.47 -2.50
C GLU A 8 2.41 8.85 -1.12
N LEU A 9 3.62 8.40 -0.80
CA LEU A 9 4.26 8.68 0.48
C LEU A 9 5.68 9.15 0.22
N HIS A 10 6.02 10.28 0.85
CA HIS A 10 7.33 10.90 0.74
C HIS A 10 7.96 11.05 2.13
N TYR A 11 9.25 10.76 2.22
CA TYR A 11 10.08 11.10 3.37
C TYR A 11 11.09 12.18 2.94
N GLY A 12 10.72 13.44 3.15
CA GLY A 12 11.48 14.59 2.64
C GLY A 12 11.53 14.57 1.11
N ALA A 13 12.74 14.52 0.54
CA ALA A 13 12.93 14.43 -0.91
C ALA A 13 12.81 12.99 -1.46
N ALA A 14 12.74 11.97 -0.60
CA ALA A 14 12.66 10.57 -1.03
C ALA A 14 11.20 10.12 -1.20
N ILE A 15 10.94 9.29 -2.23
CA ILE A 15 9.65 8.65 -2.47
C ILE A 15 9.67 7.26 -1.83
N ALA A 16 8.75 7.01 -0.90
CA ALA A 16 8.58 5.74 -0.21
C ALA A 16 7.48 4.88 -0.86
N LEU A 17 6.36 5.49 -1.24
CA LEU A 17 5.27 4.82 -1.96
C LEU A 17 4.90 5.68 -3.18
N ARG A 18 4.70 5.04 -4.34
CA ARG A 18 4.37 5.72 -5.60
C ARG A 18 3.13 5.09 -6.21
N GLY A 19 1.97 5.73 -6.02
CA GLY A 19 0.69 5.30 -6.59
C GLY A 19 0.25 3.91 -6.15
N VAL A 20 0.50 3.52 -4.89
CA VAL A 20 0.22 2.16 -4.41
C VAL A 20 -1.27 1.99 -4.11
N SER A 21 -1.87 0.93 -4.63
CA SER A 21 -3.28 0.58 -4.39
C SER A 21 -3.36 -0.84 -3.83
N LEU A 22 -4.20 -1.06 -2.82
CA LEU A 22 -4.37 -2.35 -2.15
C LEU A 22 -5.80 -2.52 -1.65
N LYS A 23 -6.37 -3.69 -1.92
CA LYS A 23 -7.66 -4.12 -1.38
C LYS A 23 -7.42 -5.32 -0.47
N ALA A 24 -7.92 -5.26 0.76
CA ALA A 24 -7.92 -6.41 1.68
C ALA A 24 -9.36 -6.72 2.12
N GLU A 25 -9.76 -7.97 1.83
CA GLU A 25 -11.10 -8.48 2.09
C GLU A 25 -11.19 -9.10 3.49
N PRO A 26 -12.33 -8.92 4.20
CA PRO A 26 -12.54 -9.59 5.48
C PRO A 26 -12.44 -11.12 5.34
N GLY A 27 -11.72 -11.77 6.26
CA GLY A 27 -11.52 -13.23 6.23
C GLY A 27 -10.39 -13.70 5.30
N SER A 28 -9.71 -12.80 4.60
CA SER A 28 -8.52 -13.11 3.79
C SER A 28 -7.25 -12.61 4.46
N VAL A 29 -6.19 -13.42 4.42
CA VAL A 29 -4.85 -13.01 4.86
C VAL A 29 -4.06 -12.53 3.64
N THR A 30 -3.67 -11.25 3.66
CA THR A 30 -2.85 -10.65 2.59
C THR A 30 -1.42 -10.50 3.08
N CYS A 31 -0.47 -11.14 2.41
CA CYS A 31 0.96 -11.02 2.72
C CYS A 31 1.62 -10.05 1.75
N LEU A 32 2.42 -9.12 2.28
CA LEU A 32 3.25 -8.21 1.51
C LEU A 32 4.70 -8.64 1.65
N LEU A 33 5.39 -8.76 0.52
CA LEU A 33 6.80 -9.11 0.45
C LEU A 33 7.56 -8.00 -0.25
N GLY A 34 8.78 -7.76 0.20
CA GLY A 34 9.69 -6.76 -0.34
C GLY A 34 11.12 -7.28 -0.33
N ARG A 35 11.98 -6.56 -1.04
CA ARG A 35 13.44 -6.68 -0.96
C ARG A 35 13.95 -6.03 0.32
#